data_AF-V4KZ71-F1
#
_entry.id   AF-V4KZ71-F1
#
_cell.length_a   1.000
_cell.length_b   1.000
_cell.length_c   1.000
_cell.angle_alpha   90.00
_cell.angle_beta   90.00
_cell.angle_gamma   90.00
#
_symmetry.space_group_name_H-M   'P 1'
#
loop_
_entity.id
_entity.type
_entity.pdbx_description
1 polymer ?
#
loop_
_entity_poly.entity_id
_entity_poly.type
_entity_poly.pdbx_seq_one_letter_code
_entity_poly.pdbx_strand_id
1 'polypeptide(L)'
;MLEIGSPTSLFFRSNTTCNALLRELQKIWIDIGESDAEKDRMLMELEKECLEIYRRKVDEAAKSKAQLHQSVVSIEAEIASLMAALGVLNIHSPIKAEKDSKSLKEKLAAVTPLLEDLRLQKDERMKQFVNIKAQIEKMSSEISGYSDQINNAMLDSLTLDEQDLTLRKLNEYQTRLSSLQKEKSDRLNKVLDYVNEVHTLCGVLGVDFGQTVCEVHPSLHRTNHEQSTNISDTTLDGLQHMIQKLKNERTVRFQKLKDVVESLFELWNLMDTPQEERMKFAGVSYAVRSSESDITEQSILSTETIEQVSAEVDRFNKLKSSRMKELVMKRRSELENLCRLAHIEPDTSTSLEKSTALIDSGLVDPSELLANIEMQINKIKDEAQSRKDIIDRIDRWLSACEEENWLEEYNQDENRYSAGRGGHVNLKHAERARVTVNKIPSMVDNLIKKTLLWEDQTQKSFLYDGVRLVSILEDYKLTRKQQEEEKKRYRDQKKMQDLIINRRESIYGSKPSPRRSSSIKKPNGYNGNVSVPPTPRRNSAGATNTDSMTPRSYSGHHRQNGYFKEVRGLSTSTAPLNFVALPKEDSVSTYTSVCGSEPDSPLRN
;
A
#
# COMPACT_ATOMS: atom_id res chain seq x y z
N MET A 1 52.78 -47.09 -77.06
CA MET A 1 52.89 -48.36 -77.80
C MET A 1 54.35 -48.55 -78.15
N LEU A 2 55.05 -49.42 -77.42
CA LEU A 2 56.36 -49.94 -77.77
C LEU A 2 56.13 -51.42 -77.97
N GLU A 3 56.28 -51.90 -79.21
CA GLU A 3 56.19 -53.31 -79.55
C GLU A 3 57.26 -54.08 -78.77
N ILE A 4 56.79 -54.88 -77.82
CA ILE A 4 57.62 -55.84 -77.11
C ILE A 4 57.93 -56.96 -78.12
N GLY A 5 59.16 -56.93 -78.64
CA GLY A 5 59.67 -58.00 -79.49
C GLY A 5 59.48 -59.36 -78.83
N SER A 6 58.89 -60.28 -79.59
CA SER A 6 58.61 -61.65 -79.16
C SER A 6 59.87 -62.31 -78.55
N PRO A 7 59.79 -62.93 -77.36
CA PRO A 7 60.95 -63.54 -76.67
C PRO A 7 61.63 -64.63 -77.51
N THR A 8 60.90 -65.19 -78.47
CA THR A 8 61.38 -66.16 -79.45
C THR A 8 62.49 -65.60 -80.35
N SER A 9 62.48 -64.32 -80.73
CA SER A 9 63.49 -63.77 -81.66
C SER A 9 64.87 -63.58 -81.01
N LEU A 10 64.92 -63.31 -79.71
CA LEU A 10 66.16 -63.17 -78.94
C LEU A 10 66.84 -64.51 -78.65
N PHE A 11 66.05 -65.56 -78.38
CA PHE A 11 66.55 -66.93 -78.24
C PHE A 11 67.19 -67.45 -79.53
N PHE A 12 66.58 -67.15 -80.68
CA PHE A 12 67.14 -67.53 -81.98
C PHE A 12 68.41 -66.74 -82.35
N ARG A 13 68.51 -65.46 -81.97
CA ARG A 13 69.70 -64.62 -82.25
C ARG A 13 70.91 -64.96 -81.38
N SER A 14 70.69 -65.37 -80.12
CA SER A 14 71.75 -65.80 -79.20
C SER A 14 72.28 -67.19 -79.56
N ASN A 15 71.40 -68.10 -80.01
CA ASN A 15 71.83 -69.40 -80.54
C ASN A 15 72.77 -69.27 -81.75
N THR A 16 72.56 -68.32 -82.66
CA THR A 16 73.43 -68.18 -83.84
C THR A 16 74.80 -67.56 -83.51
N THR A 17 74.91 -66.69 -82.51
CA THR A 17 76.18 -66.10 -82.07
C THR A 17 76.99 -67.04 -81.18
N CYS A 18 76.32 -67.77 -80.27
CA CYS A 18 76.96 -68.79 -79.43
C CYS A 18 77.53 -69.94 -80.28
N ASN A 19 76.77 -70.39 -81.30
CA ASN A 19 77.24 -71.39 -82.26
C ASN A 19 78.41 -70.89 -83.13
N ALA A 20 78.50 -69.59 -83.44
CA ALA A 20 79.63 -69.04 -84.17
C ALA A 20 80.91 -69.01 -83.32
N LEU A 21 80.81 -68.57 -82.06
CA LEU A 21 81.91 -68.57 -81.09
C LEU A 21 82.40 -69.98 -80.76
N LEU A 22 81.49 -70.96 -80.66
CA LEU A 22 81.86 -72.37 -80.47
C LEU A 22 82.64 -72.95 -81.67
N ARG A 23 82.28 -72.58 -82.91
CA ARG A 23 83.06 -72.99 -84.10
C ARG A 23 84.44 -72.36 -84.15
N GLU A 24 84.57 -71.10 -83.72
CA GLU A 24 85.89 -70.45 -83.61
C GLU A 24 86.74 -71.08 -82.51
N LEU A 25 86.14 -71.37 -81.34
CA LEU A 25 86.80 -72.07 -80.24
C LEU A 25 87.28 -73.48 -80.69
N GLN A 26 86.45 -74.20 -81.44
CA GLN A 26 86.77 -75.51 -81.99
C GLN A 26 87.92 -75.44 -83.02
N LYS A 27 87.99 -74.37 -83.82
CA LYS A 27 89.12 -74.12 -84.73
C LYS A 27 90.41 -73.81 -83.96
N ILE A 28 90.34 -72.97 -82.93
CA ILE A 28 91.49 -72.63 -82.08
C ILE A 28 92.03 -73.87 -81.33
N TRP A 29 91.15 -74.74 -80.83
CA TRP A 29 91.56 -76.00 -80.21
C TRP A 29 92.26 -76.97 -81.17
N ILE A 30 91.88 -76.98 -82.46
CA ILE A 30 92.59 -77.73 -83.50
C ILE A 30 93.98 -77.14 -83.74
N ASP A 31 94.10 -75.81 -83.79
CA ASP A 31 95.38 -75.11 -84.03
C ASP A 31 96.37 -75.25 -82.86
N ILE A 32 95.90 -75.36 -81.61
CA ILE A 32 96.72 -75.52 -80.39
C ILE A 32 97.08 -77.00 -80.14
N GLY A 33 96.28 -77.95 -80.64
CA GLY A 33 96.49 -79.39 -80.42
C GLY A 33 95.91 -79.92 -79.10
N GLU A 34 94.81 -79.34 -78.62
CA GLU A 34 94.18 -79.76 -77.36
C GLU A 34 93.61 -81.18 -77.41
N SER A 35 93.69 -81.90 -76.29
CA SER A 35 93.17 -83.27 -76.18
C SER A 35 91.63 -83.28 -76.13
N ASP A 36 91.00 -84.32 -76.66
CA ASP A 36 89.53 -84.40 -76.68
C ASP A 36 88.93 -84.38 -75.26
N ALA A 37 89.62 -84.95 -74.28
CA ALA A 37 89.22 -84.89 -72.87
C ALA A 37 89.23 -83.46 -72.30
N GLU A 38 90.15 -82.60 -72.73
CA GLU A 38 90.23 -81.20 -72.27
C GLU A 38 89.21 -80.31 -72.98
N LYS A 39 88.93 -80.58 -74.28
CA LYS A 39 87.83 -79.93 -75.01
C LYS A 39 86.47 -80.25 -74.39
N ASP A 40 86.22 -81.52 -74.06
CA ASP A 40 84.99 -81.94 -73.38
C ASP A 40 84.87 -81.33 -71.98
N ARG A 41 85.99 -81.19 -71.26
CA ARG A 41 86.04 -80.51 -69.95
C ARG A 41 85.65 -79.04 -70.06
N MET A 42 86.26 -78.30 -71.00
CA MET A 42 85.96 -76.88 -71.23
C MET A 42 84.54 -76.65 -71.76
N LEU A 43 84.02 -77.54 -72.63
CA LEU A 43 82.62 -77.49 -73.07
C LEU A 43 81.64 -77.73 -71.91
N MET A 44 81.92 -78.72 -71.05
CA MET A 44 81.11 -78.96 -69.85
C MET A 44 81.16 -77.78 -68.87
N GLU A 45 82.32 -77.11 -68.74
CA GLU A 45 82.45 -75.90 -67.92
C GLU A 45 81.62 -74.74 -68.49
N LEU A 46 81.65 -74.52 -69.80
CA LEU A 46 80.82 -73.53 -70.49
C LEU A 46 79.32 -73.85 -70.33
N GLU A 47 78.93 -75.10 -70.52
CA GLU A 47 77.53 -75.55 -70.34
C GLU A 47 77.07 -75.33 -68.89
N LYS A 48 77.94 -75.64 -67.91
CA LYS A 48 77.69 -75.43 -66.49
C LYS A 48 77.55 -73.93 -66.15
N GLU A 49 78.42 -73.08 -66.67
CA GLU A 49 78.34 -71.62 -66.47
C GLU A 49 77.09 -71.02 -67.12
N CYS A 50 76.73 -71.45 -68.34
CA CYS A 50 75.49 -71.05 -68.99
C CYS A 50 74.26 -71.48 -68.18
N LEU A 51 74.22 -72.73 -67.70
CA LEU A 51 73.16 -73.24 -66.84
C LEU A 51 73.02 -72.43 -65.56
N GLU A 52 74.14 -72.05 -64.93
CA GLU A 52 74.14 -71.26 -63.69
C GLU A 52 73.62 -69.82 -63.93
N ILE A 53 73.95 -69.21 -65.07
CA ILE A 53 73.39 -67.91 -65.48
C ILE A 53 71.88 -68.02 -65.70
N TYR A 54 71.41 -69.04 -66.42
CA TYR A 54 69.98 -69.28 -66.63
C TYR A 54 69.25 -69.54 -65.31
N ARG A 55 69.80 -70.39 -64.43
CA ARG A 55 69.25 -70.67 -63.10
C ARG A 55 69.14 -69.38 -62.28
N ARG A 56 70.21 -68.58 -62.21
CA ARG A 56 70.20 -67.28 -61.52
C ARG A 56 69.14 -66.33 -62.07
N LYS A 57 68.97 -66.25 -63.40
CA LYS A 57 67.95 -65.40 -64.02
C LYS A 57 66.52 -65.90 -63.76
N VAL A 58 66.32 -67.21 -63.72
CA VAL A 58 65.06 -67.83 -63.32
C VAL A 58 64.77 -67.55 -61.84
N ASP A 59 65.76 -67.68 -60.96
CA ASP A 59 65.62 -67.40 -59.53
C ASP A 59 65.35 -65.91 -59.25
N GLU A 60 66.05 -65.00 -59.93
CA GLU A 60 65.78 -63.56 -59.89
C GLU A 60 64.35 -63.24 -60.35
N ALA A 61 63.90 -63.84 -61.46
CA ALA A 61 62.54 -63.67 -61.97
C ALA A 61 61.49 -64.28 -61.03
N ALA A 62 61.75 -65.45 -60.44
CA ALA A 62 60.87 -66.12 -59.48
C ALA A 62 60.76 -65.30 -58.18
N LYS A 63 61.87 -64.74 -57.68
CA LYS A 63 61.88 -63.84 -56.53
C LYS A 63 61.10 -62.55 -56.82
N SER A 64 61.30 -61.95 -57.99
CA SER A 64 60.54 -60.76 -58.41
C SER A 64 59.03 -61.05 -58.52
N LYS A 65 58.66 -62.22 -59.08
CA LYS A 65 57.27 -62.68 -59.15
C LYS A 65 56.66 -62.89 -57.76
N ALA A 66 57.38 -63.52 -56.83
CA ALA A 66 56.94 -63.73 -55.46
C ALA A 66 56.74 -62.41 -54.70
N GLN A 67 57.67 -61.46 -54.86
CA GLN A 67 57.55 -60.12 -54.29
C GLN A 67 56.31 -59.38 -54.81
N LEU A 68 56.05 -59.42 -56.12
CA LEU A 68 54.85 -58.82 -56.71
C LEU A 68 53.56 -59.46 -56.19
N HIS A 69 53.52 -60.80 -56.07
CA HIS A 69 52.39 -61.50 -55.46
C HIS A 69 52.15 -61.07 -54.01
N GLN A 70 53.21 -61.00 -53.21
CA GLN A 70 53.13 -60.58 -51.81
C GLN A 70 52.59 -59.14 -51.69
N SER A 71 53.05 -58.23 -52.54
CA SER A 71 52.55 -56.85 -52.59
C SER A 71 51.07 -56.78 -52.95
N VAL A 72 50.62 -57.55 -53.94
CA VAL A 72 49.19 -57.60 -54.33
C VAL A 72 48.34 -58.11 -53.17
N VAL A 73 48.72 -59.23 -52.54
CA VAL A 73 47.98 -59.80 -51.39
C VAL A 73 47.94 -58.81 -50.21
N SER A 74 49.05 -58.11 -49.96
CA SER A 74 49.11 -57.09 -48.90
C SER A 74 48.15 -55.92 -49.17
N ILE A 75 48.13 -55.40 -50.40
CA ILE A 75 47.24 -54.30 -50.79
C ILE A 75 45.77 -54.77 -50.77
N GLU A 76 45.47 -55.97 -51.22
CA GLU A 76 44.12 -56.55 -51.17
C GLU A 76 43.62 -56.71 -49.72
N ALA A 77 44.50 -57.13 -48.81
CA ALA A 77 44.18 -57.21 -47.38
C ALA A 77 43.91 -55.83 -46.77
N GLU A 78 44.70 -54.81 -47.15
CA GLU A 78 44.48 -53.43 -46.70
C GLU A 78 43.15 -52.88 -47.23
N ILE A 79 42.83 -53.11 -48.51
CA ILE A 79 41.54 -52.72 -49.10
C ILE A 79 40.38 -53.40 -48.37
N ALA A 80 40.48 -54.69 -48.08
CA ALA A 80 39.44 -55.41 -47.34
C ALA A 80 39.21 -54.82 -45.94
N SER A 81 40.30 -54.45 -45.25
CA SER A 81 40.24 -53.77 -43.95
C SER A 81 39.59 -52.39 -44.04
N LEU A 82 39.99 -51.56 -45.02
CA LEU A 82 39.41 -50.24 -45.26
C LEU A 82 37.92 -50.32 -45.63
N MET A 83 37.54 -51.27 -46.48
CA MET A 83 36.15 -51.51 -46.86
C MET A 83 35.29 -51.94 -45.66
N ALA A 84 35.82 -52.79 -44.78
CA ALA A 84 35.15 -53.18 -43.54
C ALA A 84 34.96 -51.97 -42.61
N ALA A 85 36.02 -51.18 -42.39
CA ALA A 85 35.96 -49.99 -41.54
C ALA A 85 34.99 -48.92 -42.08
N LEU A 86 34.94 -48.71 -43.40
CA LEU A 86 34.04 -47.74 -44.04
C LEU A 86 32.61 -48.26 -44.23
N GLY A 87 32.39 -49.57 -44.08
CA GLY A 87 31.11 -50.24 -44.34
C GLY A 87 30.73 -50.29 -45.83
N VAL A 88 31.71 -50.17 -46.73
CA VAL A 88 31.47 -50.14 -48.18
C VAL A 88 31.45 -51.58 -48.71
N LEU A 89 30.25 -52.14 -48.89
CA LEU A 89 30.04 -53.40 -49.58
C LEU A 89 30.02 -53.17 -51.09
N ASN A 90 31.17 -53.30 -51.76
CA ASN A 90 31.18 -53.25 -53.22
C ASN A 90 30.88 -54.65 -53.80
N ILE A 91 29.68 -54.80 -54.37
CA ILE A 91 29.22 -56.02 -55.07
C ILE A 91 30.02 -56.24 -56.38
N HIS A 92 30.70 -55.20 -56.89
CA HIS A 92 31.57 -55.24 -58.06
C HIS A 92 33.03 -54.95 -57.69
N SER A 93 33.64 -55.80 -56.86
CA SER A 93 35.08 -55.67 -56.62
C SER A 93 35.87 -56.03 -57.90
N PRO A 94 36.85 -55.22 -58.32
CA PRO A 94 37.83 -55.63 -59.33
C PRO A 94 38.63 -56.85 -58.87
N ILE A 95 38.62 -57.11 -57.55
CA ILE A 95 39.26 -58.25 -56.88
C ILE A 95 38.62 -59.59 -57.30
N LYS A 96 37.31 -59.60 -57.62
CA LYS A 96 36.63 -60.81 -58.14
C LYS A 96 36.54 -60.84 -59.66
N ALA A 97 36.54 -59.68 -60.32
CA ALA A 97 36.47 -59.58 -61.77
C ALA A 97 37.86 -59.67 -62.40
N GLU A 98 38.51 -60.84 -62.32
CA GLU A 98 39.52 -61.30 -63.30
C GLU A 98 40.05 -62.69 -62.95
N LYS A 99 39.23 -63.70 -63.27
CA LYS A 99 39.76 -65.03 -63.58
C LYS A 99 40.54 -65.06 -64.91
N ASP A 100 40.52 -63.98 -65.68
CA ASP A 100 41.14 -63.89 -67.00
C ASP A 100 42.43 -63.06 -66.96
N SER A 101 43.54 -63.76 -66.74
CA SER A 101 44.89 -63.49 -67.29
C SER A 101 45.36 -62.03 -67.50
N LYS A 102 45.35 -61.18 -66.46
CA LYS A 102 46.22 -59.98 -66.42
C LYS A 102 47.54 -60.25 -65.68
N SER A 103 48.61 -59.59 -66.13
CA SER A 103 49.93 -59.69 -65.49
C SER A 103 49.91 -59.12 -64.06
N LEU A 104 50.81 -59.60 -63.18
CA LEU A 104 50.87 -59.11 -61.79
C LEU A 104 51.10 -57.59 -61.69
N LYS A 105 51.84 -57.02 -62.65
CA LYS A 105 52.07 -55.57 -62.71
C LYS A 105 50.79 -54.81 -63.08
N GLU A 106 49.97 -55.33 -63.97
CA GLU A 106 48.67 -54.73 -64.32
C GLU A 106 47.66 -54.85 -63.17
N LYS A 107 47.63 -55.98 -62.47
CA LYS A 107 46.81 -56.13 -61.25
C LYS A 107 47.20 -55.12 -60.18
N LEU A 108 48.51 -54.96 -59.93
CA LEU A 108 49.00 -53.96 -58.98
C LEU A 108 48.63 -52.54 -59.43
N ALA A 109 48.83 -52.20 -60.70
CA ALA A 109 48.46 -50.89 -61.24
C ALA A 109 46.95 -50.59 -61.18
N ALA A 110 46.08 -51.61 -61.29
CA ALA A 110 44.64 -51.46 -61.18
C ALA A 110 44.16 -51.29 -59.73
N VAL A 111 44.83 -51.92 -58.77
CA VAL A 111 44.42 -51.92 -57.35
C VAL A 111 44.96 -50.70 -56.59
N THR A 112 46.14 -50.17 -56.95
CA THR A 112 46.71 -48.96 -56.33
C THR A 112 45.77 -47.75 -56.30
N PRO A 113 45.11 -47.32 -57.39
CA PRO A 113 44.21 -46.16 -57.34
C PRO A 113 42.99 -46.38 -56.45
N LEU A 114 42.48 -47.62 -56.36
CA LEU A 114 41.37 -47.97 -55.46
C LEU A 114 41.79 -47.85 -53.98
N LEU A 115 43.01 -48.27 -53.65
CA LEU A 115 43.55 -48.12 -52.30
C LEU A 115 43.64 -46.64 -51.90
N GLU A 116 44.18 -45.79 -52.79
CA GLU A 116 44.32 -44.36 -52.52
C GLU A 116 42.97 -43.66 -52.38
N ASP A 117 41.97 -44.01 -53.18
CA ASP A 117 40.60 -43.49 -53.03
C ASP A 117 39.98 -43.88 -51.67
N LEU A 118 40.12 -45.14 -51.25
CA LEU A 118 39.62 -45.60 -49.95
C LEU A 118 40.35 -44.94 -48.76
N ARG A 119 41.66 -44.69 -48.88
CA ARG A 119 42.43 -43.94 -47.89
C ARG A 119 41.92 -42.50 -47.78
N LEU A 120 41.69 -41.84 -48.90
CA LEU A 120 41.15 -40.48 -48.92
C LEU A 120 39.73 -40.40 -48.34
N GLN A 121 38.87 -41.37 -48.66
CA GLN A 121 37.53 -41.49 -48.05
C GLN A 121 37.61 -41.72 -46.54
N LYS A 122 38.55 -42.54 -46.06
CA LYS A 122 38.80 -42.76 -44.63
C LYS A 122 39.19 -41.45 -43.95
N ASP A 123 40.14 -40.71 -44.50
CA ASP A 123 40.61 -39.45 -43.93
C ASP A 123 39.50 -38.40 -43.87
N GLU A 124 38.67 -38.32 -44.92
CA GLU A 124 37.53 -37.39 -44.94
C GLU A 124 36.44 -37.79 -43.92
N ARG A 125 36.10 -39.08 -43.84
CA ARG A 125 35.19 -39.58 -42.78
C ARG A 125 35.73 -39.28 -41.40
N MET A 126 37.02 -39.49 -41.18
CA MET A 126 37.67 -39.22 -39.90
C MET A 126 37.50 -37.76 -39.48
N LYS A 127 37.74 -36.82 -40.40
CA LYS A 127 37.52 -35.39 -40.15
C LYS A 127 36.06 -35.09 -39.80
N GLN A 128 35.10 -35.71 -40.48
CA GLN A 128 33.68 -35.54 -40.18
C GLN A 128 33.33 -36.03 -38.77
N PHE A 129 33.83 -37.20 -38.35
CA PHE A 129 33.61 -37.72 -37.00
C PHE A 129 34.20 -36.81 -35.93
N VAL A 130 35.45 -36.35 -36.11
CA VAL A 130 36.11 -35.43 -35.18
C VAL A 130 35.30 -34.14 -35.04
N ASN A 131 34.86 -33.57 -36.17
CA ASN A 131 34.05 -32.35 -36.17
C ASN A 131 32.71 -32.55 -35.44
N ILE A 132 31.95 -33.60 -35.79
CA ILE A 132 30.63 -33.84 -35.17
C ILE A 132 30.77 -34.14 -33.67
N LYS A 133 31.75 -34.93 -33.25
CA LYS A 133 32.01 -35.19 -31.82
C LYS A 133 32.34 -33.91 -31.07
N ALA A 134 33.23 -33.07 -31.61
CA ALA A 134 33.57 -31.78 -31.01
C ALA A 134 32.33 -30.87 -30.88
N GLN A 135 31.45 -30.85 -31.89
CA GLN A 135 30.17 -30.11 -31.79
C GLN A 135 29.22 -30.70 -30.75
N ILE A 136 29.12 -32.03 -30.64
CA ILE A 136 28.31 -32.70 -29.62
C ILE A 136 28.80 -32.36 -28.23
N GLU A 137 30.11 -32.40 -27.98
CA GLU A 137 30.71 -32.06 -26.68
C GLU A 137 30.49 -30.59 -26.32
N LYS A 138 30.68 -29.69 -27.29
CA LYS A 138 30.37 -28.26 -27.12
C LYS A 138 28.91 -28.03 -26.74
N MET A 139 27.95 -28.63 -27.44
CA MET A 139 26.54 -28.45 -27.10
C MET A 139 26.17 -29.12 -25.78
N SER A 140 26.72 -30.31 -25.51
CA SER A 140 26.44 -31.02 -24.26
C SER A 140 26.93 -30.23 -23.05
N SER A 141 28.10 -29.59 -23.15
CA SER A 141 28.67 -28.76 -22.10
C SER A 141 27.93 -27.43 -21.91
N GLU A 142 27.46 -26.81 -23.00
CA GLU A 142 26.56 -25.65 -22.93
C GLU A 142 25.23 -26.00 -22.26
N ILE A 143 24.67 -27.18 -22.55
CA ILE A 143 23.44 -27.69 -21.93
C ILE A 143 23.66 -28.02 -20.45
N SER A 144 24.79 -28.63 -20.08
CA SER A 144 25.06 -29.00 -18.68
C SER A 144 25.55 -27.83 -17.82
N GLY A 145 25.94 -26.70 -18.43
CA GLY A 145 26.49 -25.55 -17.74
C GLY A 145 27.96 -25.67 -17.33
N TYR A 146 28.71 -26.65 -17.88
CA TYR A 146 30.12 -26.90 -17.58
C TYR A 146 31.05 -26.41 -18.71
N SER A 147 30.84 -25.18 -19.18
CA SER A 147 31.67 -24.63 -20.26
C SER A 147 33.15 -24.47 -19.85
N ASP A 148 33.43 -24.29 -18.56
CA ASP A 148 34.77 -23.95 -18.07
C ASP A 148 35.69 -25.17 -17.80
N GLN A 149 35.16 -26.40 -17.88
CA GLN A 149 35.93 -27.64 -17.63
C GLN A 149 36.39 -28.36 -18.92
N ILE A 150 36.03 -27.81 -20.09
CA ILE A 150 36.19 -28.48 -21.39
C ILE A 150 37.67 -28.66 -21.77
N ASN A 151 38.55 -27.72 -21.43
CA ASN A 151 39.94 -27.75 -21.91
C ASN A 151 40.74 -28.98 -21.45
N ASN A 152 40.36 -29.63 -20.34
CA ASN A 152 41.04 -30.83 -19.84
C ASN A 152 40.35 -32.14 -20.24
N ALA A 153 39.03 -32.15 -20.46
CA ALA A 153 38.27 -33.36 -20.84
C ALA A 153 38.26 -33.62 -22.36
N MET A 154 38.51 -32.58 -23.16
CA MET A 154 38.59 -32.66 -24.64
C MET A 154 39.66 -33.67 -25.10
N LEU A 155 40.72 -33.90 -24.31
CA LEU A 155 41.83 -34.77 -24.69
C LEU A 155 41.52 -36.27 -24.48
N ASP A 156 40.70 -36.64 -23.48
CA ASP A 156 40.44 -38.04 -23.12
C ASP A 156 39.27 -38.66 -23.90
N SER A 157 38.24 -37.88 -24.28
CA SER A 157 37.07 -38.33 -25.05
C SER A 157 37.35 -38.51 -26.55
N LEU A 158 38.43 -37.90 -27.04
CA LEU A 158 38.92 -38.04 -28.41
C LEU A 158 39.58 -39.40 -28.69
N THR A 159 39.66 -40.30 -27.69
CA THR A 159 40.07 -41.70 -27.89
C THR A 159 39.14 -42.36 -28.88
N LEU A 160 39.65 -42.48 -30.09
CA LEU A 160 38.90 -42.82 -31.27
C LEU A 160 38.74 -44.35 -31.25
N ASP A 161 37.50 -44.84 -31.23
CA ASP A 161 37.22 -46.21 -31.66
C ASP A 161 37.46 -46.21 -33.18
N GLU A 162 38.73 -46.29 -33.58
CA GLU A 162 39.28 -46.12 -34.93
C GLU A 162 38.73 -47.09 -35.97
N GLN A 163 37.92 -48.05 -35.56
CA GLN A 163 37.56 -49.21 -36.37
C GLN A 163 36.19 -49.08 -37.06
N ASP A 164 35.25 -48.27 -36.57
CA ASP A 164 33.90 -48.14 -37.16
C ASP A 164 33.65 -46.74 -37.76
N LEU A 165 34.03 -46.59 -39.03
CA LEU A 165 33.78 -45.40 -39.86
C LEU A 165 32.59 -45.62 -40.80
N THR A 166 31.62 -46.46 -40.43
CA THR A 166 30.45 -46.76 -41.27
C THR A 166 29.51 -45.55 -41.43
N LEU A 167 28.76 -45.48 -42.55
CA LEU A 167 27.77 -44.40 -42.77
C LEU A 167 26.67 -44.42 -41.70
N ARG A 168 26.31 -45.61 -41.21
CA ARG A 168 25.32 -45.76 -40.15
C ARG A 168 25.77 -45.06 -38.88
N LYS A 169 27.00 -45.30 -38.44
CA LYS A 169 27.56 -44.67 -37.24
C LYS A 169 27.64 -43.15 -37.39
N LEU A 170 28.06 -42.65 -38.55
CA LEU A 170 28.07 -41.22 -38.84
C LEU A 170 26.67 -40.61 -38.72
N ASN A 171 25.66 -41.26 -39.30
CA ASN A 171 24.27 -40.82 -39.24
C ASN A 171 23.70 -40.85 -37.81
N GLU A 172 24.10 -41.81 -36.97
CA GLU A 172 23.75 -41.84 -35.54
C GLU A 172 24.30 -40.59 -34.81
N TYR A 173 25.57 -40.23 -35.03
CA TYR A 173 26.14 -39.02 -34.44
C TYR A 173 25.49 -37.75 -34.99
N GLN A 174 25.18 -37.68 -36.29
CA GLN A 174 24.43 -36.56 -36.87
C GLN A 174 23.03 -36.44 -36.26
N THR A 175 22.32 -37.55 -36.05
CA THR A 175 21.01 -37.57 -35.41
C THR A 175 21.10 -37.09 -33.96
N ARG A 176 22.12 -37.54 -33.21
CA ARG A 176 22.39 -37.07 -31.84
C ARG A 176 22.73 -35.57 -31.79
N LEU A 177 23.48 -35.08 -32.77
CA LEU A 177 23.79 -33.66 -32.90
C LEU A 177 22.49 -32.86 -33.11
N SER A 178 21.64 -33.27 -34.04
CA SER A 178 20.35 -32.61 -34.29
C SER A 178 19.41 -32.66 -33.09
N SER A 179 19.38 -33.77 -32.32
CA SER A 179 18.57 -33.83 -31.10
C SER A 179 19.07 -32.88 -30.02
N LEU A 180 20.38 -32.74 -29.84
CA LEU A 180 20.97 -31.79 -28.90
C LEU A 180 20.76 -30.33 -29.34
N GLN A 181 20.84 -30.04 -30.63
CA GLN A 181 20.49 -28.71 -31.17
C GLN A 181 19.04 -28.34 -30.87
N LYS A 182 18.12 -29.30 -31.05
CA LYS A 182 16.71 -29.13 -30.71
C LYS A 182 16.52 -28.90 -29.22
N GLU A 183 17.13 -29.75 -28.38
CA GLU A 183 17.06 -29.61 -26.92
C GLU A 183 17.57 -28.25 -26.44
N LYS A 184 18.71 -27.79 -26.97
CA LYS A 184 19.25 -26.46 -26.68
C LYS A 184 18.24 -25.35 -27.02
N SER A 185 17.60 -25.43 -28.20
CA SER A 185 16.58 -24.46 -28.61
C SER A 185 15.36 -24.49 -27.70
N ASP A 186 14.88 -25.70 -27.34
CA ASP A 186 13.72 -25.89 -26.47
C ASP A 186 14.00 -25.34 -25.06
N ARG A 187 15.19 -25.59 -24.51
CA ARG A 187 15.65 -25.04 -23.22
C ARG A 187 15.77 -23.52 -23.26
N LEU A 188 16.31 -22.95 -24.33
CA LEU A 188 16.45 -21.50 -24.47
C LEU A 188 15.09 -20.81 -24.50
N ASN A 189 14.13 -21.35 -25.25
CA ASN A 189 12.76 -20.87 -25.27
C ASN A 189 12.13 -20.95 -23.88
N LYS A 190 12.32 -22.07 -23.17
CA LYS A 190 11.80 -22.24 -21.81
C LYS A 190 12.41 -21.25 -20.81
N VAL A 191 13.72 -20.98 -20.90
CA VAL A 191 14.37 -19.94 -20.08
C VAL A 191 13.77 -18.56 -20.39
N LEU A 192 13.55 -18.23 -21.66
CA LEU A 192 12.92 -16.98 -22.06
C LEU A 192 11.51 -16.84 -21.48
N ASP A 193 10.69 -17.89 -21.57
CA ASP A 193 9.34 -17.92 -21.02
C ASP A 193 9.35 -17.72 -19.50
N TYR A 194 10.24 -18.42 -18.79
CA TYR A 194 10.40 -18.30 -17.34
C TYR A 194 10.90 -16.90 -16.93
N VAL A 195 11.86 -16.33 -17.65
CA VAL A 195 12.35 -14.97 -17.38
C VAL A 195 11.26 -13.94 -17.63
N ASN A 196 10.46 -14.08 -18.70
CA ASN A 196 9.32 -13.22 -18.95
C ASN A 196 8.27 -13.33 -17.83
N GLU A 197 7.98 -14.54 -17.37
CA GLU A 197 7.06 -14.76 -16.24
C GLU A 197 7.58 -14.10 -14.96
N VAL A 198 8.86 -14.29 -14.62
CA VAL A 198 9.50 -13.59 -13.49
C VAL A 198 9.40 -12.07 -13.66
N HIS A 199 9.68 -11.53 -14.86
CA HIS A 199 9.57 -10.09 -15.13
C HIS A 199 8.14 -9.57 -14.88
N THR A 200 7.11 -10.28 -15.36
CA THR A 200 5.72 -9.88 -15.11
C THR A 200 5.35 -9.94 -13.63
N LEU A 201 5.79 -10.97 -12.91
CA LEU A 201 5.54 -11.11 -11.47
C LEU A 201 6.26 -10.02 -10.67
N CYS A 202 7.53 -9.73 -10.98
CA CYS A 202 8.30 -8.64 -10.38
C CYS A 202 7.62 -7.29 -10.63
N GLY A 203 7.12 -7.04 -11.84
CA GLY A 203 6.39 -5.82 -12.19
C GLY A 203 5.14 -5.61 -11.33
N VAL A 204 4.31 -6.65 -11.14
CA VAL A 204 3.10 -6.56 -10.30
C VAL A 204 3.44 -6.42 -8.81
N LEU A 205 4.44 -7.15 -8.34
CA LEU A 205 4.89 -7.13 -6.94
C LEU A 205 5.76 -5.92 -6.59
N GLY A 206 6.20 -5.13 -7.56
CA GLY A 206 7.17 -4.04 -7.36
C GLY A 206 8.51 -4.52 -6.80
N VAL A 207 8.94 -5.74 -7.13
CA VAL A 207 10.23 -6.32 -6.70
C VAL A 207 11.27 -6.09 -7.81
N ASP A 208 12.52 -5.84 -7.44
CA ASP A 208 13.60 -5.65 -8.40
C ASP A 208 13.86 -6.93 -9.21
N PHE A 209 13.58 -6.85 -10.52
CA PHE A 209 13.77 -7.97 -11.44
C PHE A 209 15.23 -8.42 -11.53
N GLY A 210 16.18 -7.47 -11.56
CA GLY A 210 17.59 -7.77 -11.75
C GLY A 210 18.17 -8.54 -10.58
N GLN A 211 17.85 -8.11 -9.36
CA GLN A 211 18.20 -8.80 -8.13
C GLN A 211 17.58 -10.21 -8.08
N THR A 212 16.29 -10.31 -8.41
CA THR A 212 15.55 -11.58 -8.38
C THR A 212 16.13 -12.62 -9.34
N VAL A 213 16.50 -12.19 -10.55
CA VAL A 213 17.07 -13.08 -11.57
C VAL A 213 18.55 -13.41 -11.29
N CYS A 214 19.31 -12.46 -10.71
CA CYS A 214 20.69 -12.71 -10.27
C CYS A 214 20.80 -13.75 -9.15
N GLU A 215 19.79 -13.86 -8.27
CA GLU A 215 19.71 -14.90 -7.24
C GLU A 215 19.71 -16.32 -7.85
N VAL A 216 19.14 -16.48 -9.05
CA VAL A 216 19.16 -17.75 -9.77
C VAL A 216 20.48 -17.92 -10.51
N HIS A 217 20.82 -16.99 -11.40
CA HIS A 217 22.10 -17.00 -12.08
C HIS A 217 22.45 -15.61 -12.65
N PRO A 218 23.67 -15.08 -12.44
CA PRO A 218 24.07 -13.75 -12.91
C PRO A 218 23.99 -13.55 -14.44
N SER A 219 24.13 -14.62 -15.23
CA SER A 219 24.06 -14.53 -16.70
C SER A 219 22.65 -14.28 -17.24
N LEU A 220 21.61 -14.45 -16.43
CA LEU A 220 20.23 -14.17 -16.83
C LEU A 220 19.90 -12.67 -16.80
N HIS A 221 20.66 -11.88 -16.02
CA HIS A 221 20.54 -10.42 -15.97
C HIS A 221 21.54 -9.69 -16.88
N ARG A 222 22.74 -10.26 -17.09
CA ARG A 222 23.80 -9.62 -17.88
C ARG A 222 23.47 -9.63 -19.37
N THR A 223 23.30 -8.44 -19.93
CA THR A 223 23.17 -8.15 -21.37
C THR A 223 24.49 -8.17 -22.14
N ASN A 224 25.60 -8.59 -21.51
CA ASN A 224 26.88 -8.68 -22.21
C ASN A 224 26.85 -9.85 -23.19
N HIS A 225 26.90 -9.54 -24.49
CA HIS A 225 26.88 -10.49 -25.61
C HIS A 225 27.97 -11.58 -25.58
N GLU A 226 28.93 -11.51 -24.65
CA GLU A 226 30.05 -12.46 -24.52
C GLU A 226 29.73 -13.67 -23.62
N GLN A 227 28.73 -13.58 -22.74
CA GLN A 227 28.34 -14.69 -21.86
C GLN A 227 26.99 -15.25 -22.32
N SER A 228 26.96 -16.49 -22.80
CA SER A 228 25.71 -17.16 -23.15
C SER A 228 24.80 -17.30 -21.92
N THR A 229 23.50 -17.12 -22.11
CA THR A 229 22.49 -17.41 -21.09
C THR A 229 22.65 -18.86 -20.62
N ASN A 230 22.64 -19.07 -19.31
CA ASN A 230 22.79 -20.41 -18.75
C ASN A 230 21.46 -21.18 -18.96
N ILE A 231 21.53 -22.35 -19.59
CA ILE A 231 20.38 -23.21 -19.92
C ILE A 231 20.43 -24.58 -19.21
N SER A 232 21.27 -24.67 -18.16
CA SER A 232 21.39 -25.87 -17.33
C SER A 232 20.12 -26.19 -16.58
N ASP A 233 19.99 -27.47 -16.20
CA ASP A 233 18.87 -27.95 -15.38
C ASP A 233 18.76 -27.17 -14.07
N THR A 234 19.90 -26.86 -13.43
CA THR A 234 19.92 -26.07 -12.18
C THR A 234 19.37 -24.66 -12.37
N THR A 235 19.63 -24.03 -13.52
CA THR A 235 19.11 -22.68 -13.83
C THR A 235 17.61 -22.73 -14.12
N LEU A 236 17.16 -23.73 -14.88
CA LEU A 236 15.73 -23.94 -15.16
C LEU A 236 14.94 -24.25 -13.89
N ASP A 237 15.45 -25.13 -13.03
CA ASP A 237 14.82 -25.48 -11.75
C ASP A 237 14.83 -24.29 -10.79
N GLY A 238 15.93 -23.53 -10.74
CA GLY A 238 16.03 -22.30 -9.96
C GLY A 238 15.02 -21.23 -10.38
N LEU A 239 14.87 -21.03 -11.70
CA LEU A 239 13.84 -20.14 -12.26
C LEU A 239 12.42 -20.62 -11.91
N GLN A 240 12.14 -21.91 -12.05
CA GLN A 240 10.84 -22.47 -11.72
C GLN A 240 10.50 -22.32 -10.22
N HIS A 241 11.47 -22.57 -9.34
CA HIS A 241 11.32 -22.33 -7.91
C HIS A 241 11.07 -20.84 -7.61
N MET A 242 11.79 -19.94 -8.28
CA MET A 242 11.61 -18.50 -8.11
C MET A 242 10.21 -18.05 -8.57
N ILE A 243 9.72 -18.54 -9.72
CA ILE A 243 8.36 -18.28 -10.20
C ILE A 243 7.34 -18.73 -9.16
N GLN A 244 7.50 -19.92 -8.59
CA GLN A 244 6.58 -20.41 -7.56
C GLN A 244 6.62 -19.55 -6.30
N LYS A 245 7.81 -19.13 -5.85
CA LYS A 245 7.98 -18.21 -4.72
C LYS A 245 7.25 -16.88 -4.97
N LEU A 246 7.43 -16.27 -6.14
CA LEU A 246 6.78 -15.02 -6.51
C LEU A 246 5.27 -15.16 -6.66
N LYS A 247 4.78 -16.29 -7.20
CA LYS A 247 3.33 -16.60 -7.25
C LYS A 247 2.72 -16.70 -5.85
N ASN A 248 3.37 -17.43 -4.94
CA ASN A 248 2.91 -17.53 -3.56
C ASN A 248 2.88 -16.15 -2.88
N GLU A 249 3.90 -15.34 -3.11
CA GLU A 249 3.97 -13.98 -2.59
C GLU A 249 2.85 -13.08 -3.17
N ARG A 250 2.56 -13.18 -4.47
CA ARG A 250 1.42 -12.52 -5.13
C ARG A 250 0.11 -12.85 -4.43
N THR A 251 -0.16 -14.13 -4.18
CA THR A 251 -1.39 -14.56 -3.51
C THR A 251 -1.48 -14.02 -2.09
N VAL A 252 -0.40 -14.09 -1.30
CA VAL A 252 -0.37 -13.57 0.08
C VAL A 252 -0.59 -12.05 0.11
N ARG A 253 0.10 -11.31 -0.76
CA ARG A 253 -0.02 -9.85 -0.84
C ARG A 253 -1.40 -9.41 -1.33
N PHE A 254 -1.96 -10.11 -2.31
CA PHE A 254 -3.32 -9.86 -2.79
C PHE A 254 -4.36 -10.06 -1.70
N GLN A 255 -4.28 -11.15 -0.94
CA GLN A 255 -5.20 -11.39 0.17
C GLN A 255 -5.08 -10.31 1.26
N LYS A 256 -3.85 -9.95 1.64
CA LYS A 256 -3.62 -8.86 2.61
C LYS A 256 -4.20 -7.53 2.10
N LEU A 257 -3.99 -7.20 0.83
CA LEU A 257 -4.54 -5.99 0.23
C LEU A 257 -6.07 -5.99 0.27
N LYS A 258 -6.69 -7.13 -0.05
CA LYS A 258 -8.15 -7.32 0.01
C LYS A 258 -8.69 -7.05 1.41
N ASP A 259 -8.10 -7.65 2.44
CA ASP A 259 -8.54 -7.50 3.84
C ASP A 259 -8.43 -6.03 4.32
N VAL A 260 -7.33 -5.36 3.95
CA VAL A 260 -7.10 -3.95 4.30
C VAL A 260 -8.09 -3.04 3.57
N VAL A 261 -8.34 -3.29 2.28
CA VAL A 261 -9.29 -2.51 1.48
C VAL A 261 -10.73 -2.73 1.94
N GLU A 262 -11.09 -3.94 2.37
CA GLU A 262 -12.39 -4.23 2.98
C GLU A 262 -12.59 -3.40 4.27
N SER A 263 -11.58 -3.40 5.15
CA SER A 263 -11.56 -2.56 6.35
C SER A 263 -11.68 -1.07 6.02
N LEU A 264 -11.01 -0.63 4.94
CA LEU A 264 -11.08 0.75 4.46
C LEU A 264 -12.48 1.12 3.96
N PHE A 265 -13.16 0.21 3.23
CA PHE A 265 -14.54 0.42 2.78
C PHE A 265 -15.51 0.53 3.96
N GLU A 266 -15.37 -0.31 4.98
CA GLU A 266 -16.18 -0.21 6.21
C GLU A 266 -15.99 1.15 6.89
N LEU A 267 -14.75 1.61 7.02
CA LEU A 267 -14.43 2.91 7.62
C LEU A 267 -14.96 4.09 6.79
N TRP A 268 -14.85 4.04 5.45
CA TRP A 268 -15.43 5.06 4.59
C TRP A 268 -16.94 5.16 4.71
N ASN A 269 -17.63 4.02 4.82
CA ASN A 269 -19.07 3.99 5.01
C ASN A 269 -19.47 4.46 6.41
N LEU A 270 -18.68 4.14 7.43
CA LEU A 270 -18.93 4.59 8.81
C LEU A 270 -18.70 6.10 8.99
N MET A 271 -17.70 6.65 8.30
CA MET A 271 -17.26 8.04 8.46
C MET A 271 -17.89 9.00 7.45
N ASP A 272 -18.79 8.51 6.59
CA ASP A 272 -19.38 9.24 5.45
C ASP A 272 -18.32 9.96 4.60
N THR A 273 -17.21 9.26 4.31
CA THR A 273 -16.07 9.86 3.60
C THR A 273 -16.47 10.27 2.18
N PRO A 274 -16.15 11.52 1.75
CA PRO A 274 -16.53 12.03 0.44
C PRO A 274 -15.84 11.29 -0.70
N GLN A 275 -16.46 11.30 -1.89
CA GLN A 275 -16.02 10.48 -3.03
C GLN A 275 -14.62 10.88 -3.51
N GLU A 276 -14.24 12.16 -3.42
CA GLU A 276 -12.94 12.67 -3.84
C GLU A 276 -11.78 12.02 -3.08
N GLU A 277 -11.96 11.72 -1.80
CA GLU A 277 -10.97 11.00 -0.99
C GLU A 277 -10.93 9.51 -1.35
N ARG A 278 -12.09 8.90 -1.65
CA ARG A 278 -12.16 7.50 -2.11
C ARG A 278 -11.49 7.30 -3.47
N MET A 279 -11.57 8.28 -4.37
CA MET A 279 -11.00 8.19 -5.72
C MET A 279 -9.48 8.06 -5.73
N LYS A 280 -8.77 8.51 -4.69
CA LYS A 280 -7.31 8.35 -4.54
C LYS A 280 -6.90 6.88 -4.50
N PHE A 281 -7.80 6.00 -4.09
CA PHE A 281 -7.59 4.55 -3.99
C PHE A 281 -8.43 3.78 -5.03
N ALA A 282 -8.89 4.44 -6.09
CA ALA A 282 -9.73 3.80 -7.12
C ALA A 282 -9.02 2.65 -7.83
N GLY A 283 -7.72 2.79 -8.16
CA GLY A 283 -6.93 1.73 -8.79
C GLY A 283 -6.83 0.47 -7.91
N VAL A 284 -6.49 0.65 -6.63
CA VAL A 284 -6.47 -0.45 -5.64
C VAL A 284 -7.85 -1.08 -5.46
N SER A 285 -8.89 -0.24 -5.40
CA SER A 285 -10.29 -0.66 -5.27
C SER A 285 -10.80 -1.43 -6.49
N TYR A 286 -10.26 -1.15 -7.67
CA TYR A 286 -10.52 -1.92 -8.90
C TYR A 286 -9.78 -3.25 -8.86
N ALA A 287 -8.49 -3.24 -8.52
CA ALA A 287 -7.66 -4.44 -8.44
C ALA A 287 -8.23 -5.50 -7.48
N VAL A 288 -8.74 -5.11 -6.31
CA VAL A 288 -9.35 -6.04 -5.33
C VAL A 288 -10.69 -6.61 -5.81
N ARG A 289 -11.42 -5.90 -6.68
CA ARG A 289 -12.69 -6.39 -7.26
C ARG A 289 -12.47 -7.36 -8.42
N SER A 290 -11.31 -7.25 -9.07
CA SER A 290 -10.89 -8.15 -10.14
C SER A 290 -10.37 -9.49 -9.58
N SER A 291 -10.18 -10.47 -10.46
CA SER A 291 -9.55 -11.74 -10.06
C SER A 291 -8.04 -11.56 -9.88
N GLU A 292 -7.41 -12.39 -9.04
CA GLU A 292 -5.96 -12.33 -8.79
C GLU A 292 -5.16 -12.45 -10.10
N SER A 293 -5.61 -13.28 -11.05
CA SER A 293 -4.93 -13.54 -12.32
C SER A 293 -4.98 -12.38 -13.31
N ASP A 294 -5.98 -11.50 -13.20
CA ASP A 294 -6.19 -10.41 -14.16
C ASP A 294 -5.37 -9.16 -13.82
N ILE A 295 -4.68 -9.16 -12.68
CA ILE A 295 -3.85 -8.03 -12.25
C ILE A 295 -2.56 -8.02 -13.08
N THR A 296 -2.51 -7.10 -14.05
CA THR A 296 -1.32 -6.81 -14.87
C THR A 296 -0.73 -5.43 -14.56
N GLU A 297 -1.41 -4.62 -13.75
CA GLU A 297 -0.96 -3.27 -13.41
C GLU A 297 0.29 -3.30 -12.51
N GLN A 298 1.24 -2.44 -12.87
CA GLN A 298 2.56 -2.40 -12.24
C GLN A 298 2.46 -1.85 -10.81
N SER A 299 3.20 -2.48 -9.89
CA SER A 299 3.35 -2.07 -8.48
C SER A 299 2.06 -2.03 -7.64
N ILE A 300 0.92 -2.55 -8.12
CA ILE A 300 -0.32 -2.61 -7.33
C ILE A 300 -0.18 -3.49 -6.09
N LEU A 301 0.54 -4.60 -6.20
CA LEU A 301 0.84 -5.51 -5.09
C LEU A 301 2.22 -5.22 -4.48
N SER A 302 2.74 -4.02 -4.68
CA SER A 302 3.95 -3.57 -4.00
C SER A 302 3.73 -3.48 -2.49
N THR A 303 4.81 -3.67 -1.74
CA THR A 303 4.80 -3.46 -0.28
C THR A 303 4.41 -2.02 0.05
N GLU A 304 4.92 -1.06 -0.72
CA GLU A 304 4.62 0.36 -0.55
C GLU A 304 3.12 0.67 -0.71
N THR A 305 2.45 0.12 -1.73
CA THR A 305 1.00 0.34 -1.92
C THR A 305 0.20 -0.29 -0.78
N ILE A 306 0.54 -1.51 -0.35
CA ILE A 306 -0.13 -2.16 0.78
C ILE A 306 0.08 -1.35 2.07
N GLU A 307 1.29 -0.85 2.30
CA GLU A 307 1.60 0.00 3.45
C GLU A 307 0.85 1.34 3.40
N GLN A 308 0.73 1.95 2.22
CA GLN A 308 -0.03 3.20 2.04
C GLN A 308 -1.51 3.02 2.39
N VAL A 309 -2.14 1.95 1.90
CA VAL A 309 -3.56 1.66 2.21
C VAL A 309 -3.72 1.31 3.69
N SER A 310 -2.78 0.55 4.27
CA SER A 310 -2.81 0.20 5.70
C SER A 310 -2.66 1.43 6.59
N ALA A 311 -1.75 2.34 6.24
CA ALA A 311 -1.56 3.60 6.95
C ALA A 311 -2.81 4.48 6.87
N GLU A 312 -3.56 4.44 5.77
CA GLU A 312 -4.82 5.15 5.64
C GLU A 312 -5.91 4.54 6.54
N VAL A 313 -6.00 3.21 6.63
CA VAL A 313 -6.88 2.52 7.60
C VAL A 313 -6.52 2.93 9.04
N ASP A 314 -5.24 2.97 9.39
CA ASP A 314 -4.78 3.43 10.70
C ASP A 314 -5.13 4.89 10.98
N ARG A 315 -4.99 5.76 9.97
CA ARG A 315 -5.41 7.16 10.04
C ARG A 315 -6.90 7.26 10.33
N PHE A 316 -7.74 6.51 9.63
CA PHE A 316 -9.19 6.48 9.85
C PHE A 316 -9.56 5.91 11.22
N ASN A 317 -8.88 4.86 11.70
CA ASN A 317 -9.10 4.32 13.03
C ASN A 317 -8.77 5.35 14.13
N LYS A 318 -7.65 6.07 13.99
CA LYS A 318 -7.30 7.18 14.90
C LYS A 318 -8.35 8.29 14.86
N LEU A 319 -8.83 8.65 13.67
CA LEU A 319 -9.87 9.66 13.50
C LEU A 319 -11.20 9.21 14.12
N LYS A 320 -11.59 7.95 13.93
CA LYS A 320 -12.78 7.33 14.54
C LYS A 320 -12.71 7.41 16.06
N SER A 321 -11.58 7.02 16.67
CA SER A 321 -11.38 7.11 18.13
C SER A 321 -11.44 8.56 18.63
N SER A 322 -10.83 9.50 17.90
CA SER A 322 -10.89 10.93 18.22
C SER A 322 -12.33 11.47 18.19
N ARG A 323 -13.09 11.16 17.12
CA ARG A 323 -14.51 11.55 17.03
C ARG A 323 -15.36 10.90 18.11
N MET A 324 -15.09 9.63 18.45
CA MET A 324 -15.81 8.95 19.52
C MET A 324 -15.55 9.60 20.88
N LYS A 325 -14.29 9.96 21.17
CA LYS A 325 -13.93 10.75 22.35
C LYS A 325 -14.65 12.09 22.38
N GLU A 326 -14.67 12.83 21.27
CA GLU A 326 -15.38 14.11 21.15
C GLU A 326 -16.89 13.94 21.42
N LEU A 327 -17.50 12.89 20.86
CA LEU A 327 -18.92 12.59 21.06
C LEU A 327 -19.24 12.31 22.53
N VAL A 328 -18.40 11.53 23.21
CA VAL A 328 -18.50 11.28 24.66
C VAL A 328 -18.43 12.60 25.43
N MET A 329 -17.46 13.47 25.14
CA MET A 329 -17.33 14.77 25.82
C MET A 329 -18.56 15.65 25.58
N LYS A 330 -19.05 15.72 24.34
CA LYS A 330 -20.24 16.51 23.99
C LYS A 330 -21.49 16.03 24.73
N ARG A 331 -21.73 14.70 24.75
CA ARG A 331 -22.85 14.13 25.50
C ARG A 331 -22.67 14.32 27.01
N ARG A 332 -21.44 14.25 27.53
CA ARG A 332 -21.19 14.53 28.94
C ARG A 332 -21.49 15.98 29.31
N SER A 333 -21.12 16.95 28.46
CA SER A 333 -21.49 18.35 28.65
C SER A 333 -23.00 18.59 28.54
N GLU A 334 -23.71 17.89 27.65
CA GLU A 334 -25.19 17.91 27.62
C GLU A 334 -25.77 17.43 28.96
N LEU A 335 -25.24 16.33 29.50
CA LEU A 335 -25.63 15.79 30.79
C LEU A 335 -25.43 16.83 31.91
N GLU A 336 -24.25 17.46 32.01
CA GLU A 336 -23.96 18.50 33.02
C GLU A 336 -24.86 19.73 32.89
N ASN A 337 -25.18 20.14 31.66
CA ASN A 337 -26.10 21.25 31.43
C ASN A 337 -27.53 20.91 31.88
N LEU A 338 -28.00 19.70 31.61
CA LEU A 338 -29.30 19.22 32.08
C LEU A 338 -29.34 19.10 33.61
N CYS A 339 -28.28 18.58 34.23
CA CYS A 339 -28.11 18.56 35.69
C CYS A 339 -28.26 19.96 36.28
N ARG A 340 -27.55 20.95 35.71
CA ARG A 340 -27.56 22.34 36.16
C ARG A 340 -28.96 22.96 36.06
N LEU A 341 -29.66 22.75 34.95
CA LEU A 341 -31.03 23.26 34.75
C LEU A 341 -32.04 22.59 35.70
N ALA A 342 -31.79 21.34 36.09
CA ALA A 342 -32.65 20.59 36.99
C ALA A 342 -32.27 20.73 38.48
N HIS A 343 -31.23 21.50 38.79
CA HIS A 343 -30.63 21.61 40.14
C HIS A 343 -30.28 20.24 40.76
N ILE A 344 -29.74 19.34 39.93
CA ILE A 344 -29.28 17.99 40.29
C ILE A 344 -27.75 17.98 40.28
N GLU A 345 -27.11 17.34 41.27
CA GLU A 345 -25.66 17.14 41.24
C GLU A 345 -25.26 16.13 40.14
N PRO A 346 -24.32 16.48 39.25
CA PRO A 346 -23.83 15.57 38.23
C PRO A 346 -23.00 14.44 38.85
N ASP A 347 -23.08 13.24 38.28
CA ASP A 347 -22.27 12.10 38.73
C ASP A 347 -20.76 12.39 38.57
N THR A 348 -20.03 12.37 39.68
CA THR A 348 -18.60 12.70 39.70
C THR A 348 -17.72 11.56 39.17
N SER A 349 -18.27 10.36 38.98
CA SER A 349 -17.57 9.19 38.43
C SER A 349 -17.34 9.33 36.92
N THR A 350 -18.30 9.92 36.20
CA THR A 350 -18.24 10.22 34.76
C THR A 350 -17.79 11.63 34.44
N SER A 351 -17.15 12.36 35.37
CA SER A 351 -16.70 13.74 35.10
C SER A 351 -15.85 13.85 33.82
N LEU A 352 -15.84 15.03 33.18
CA LEU A 352 -15.14 15.25 31.91
C LEU A 352 -13.67 14.80 31.95
N GLU A 353 -12.95 15.16 33.00
CA GLU A 353 -11.53 14.81 33.21
C GLU A 353 -11.32 13.30 33.40
N LYS A 354 -12.19 12.65 34.20
CA LYS A 354 -12.09 11.20 34.44
C LYS A 354 -12.46 10.41 33.18
N SER A 355 -13.52 10.80 32.49
CA SER A 355 -13.92 10.18 31.21
C SER A 355 -12.82 10.32 30.16
N THR A 356 -12.18 11.49 30.10
CA THR A 356 -11.02 11.73 29.21
C THR A 356 -9.86 10.81 29.55
N ALA A 357 -9.47 10.74 30.83
CA ALA A 357 -8.37 9.89 31.28
C ALA A 357 -8.64 8.39 31.08
N LEU A 358 -9.88 7.94 31.30
CA LEU A 358 -10.28 6.55 31.08
C LEU A 358 -10.20 6.14 29.60
N ILE A 359 -10.59 7.03 28.70
CA ILE A 359 -10.45 6.82 27.25
C ILE A 359 -8.98 6.82 26.84
N ASP A 360 -8.19 7.80 27.30
CA ASP A 360 -6.78 7.95 26.90
C ASP A 360 -5.89 6.83 27.45
N SER A 361 -6.25 6.26 28.61
CA SER A 361 -5.58 5.08 29.19
C SER A 361 -6.00 3.76 28.54
N GLY A 362 -7.00 3.77 27.66
CA GLY A 362 -7.54 2.56 27.02
C GLY A 362 -8.22 1.60 27.99
N LEU A 363 -8.56 2.06 29.20
CA LEU A 363 -9.15 1.21 30.25
C LEU A 363 -10.64 0.92 29.99
N VAL A 364 -11.32 1.76 29.20
CA VAL A 364 -12.75 1.66 28.92
C VAL A 364 -13.00 1.86 27.43
N ASP A 365 -13.91 1.07 26.84
CA ASP A 365 -14.38 1.29 25.47
C ASP A 365 -15.24 2.58 25.41
N PRO A 366 -14.87 3.56 24.57
CA PRO A 366 -15.64 4.79 24.41
C PRO A 366 -17.12 4.57 24.04
N SER A 367 -17.46 3.48 23.34
CA SER A 367 -18.84 3.18 22.95
C SER A 367 -19.71 2.78 24.15
N GLU A 368 -19.18 1.94 25.04
CA GLU A 368 -19.84 1.56 26.29
C GLU A 368 -20.01 2.76 27.23
N LEU A 369 -18.97 3.59 27.35
CA LEU A 369 -19.02 4.82 28.16
C LEU A 369 -20.07 5.80 27.62
N LEU A 370 -20.16 5.95 26.29
CA LEU A 370 -21.19 6.76 25.65
C LEU A 370 -22.59 6.25 25.99
N ALA A 371 -22.85 4.94 25.88
CA ALA A 371 -24.14 4.35 26.21
C ALA A 371 -24.53 4.57 27.68
N ASN A 372 -23.57 4.48 28.60
CA ASN A 372 -23.78 4.80 30.01
C ASN A 372 -24.16 6.28 30.21
N ILE A 373 -23.45 7.21 29.56
CA ILE A 373 -23.78 8.64 29.62
C ILE A 373 -25.17 8.91 29.04
N GLU A 374 -25.54 8.27 27.93
CA GLU A 374 -26.88 8.40 27.35
C GLU A 374 -27.99 7.89 28.29
N MET A 375 -27.75 6.78 28.98
CA MET A 375 -28.64 6.29 30.03
C MET A 375 -28.77 7.30 31.18
N GLN A 376 -27.65 7.91 31.62
CA GLN A 376 -27.68 8.96 32.65
C GLN A 376 -28.46 10.19 32.18
N ILE A 377 -28.29 10.61 30.92
CA ILE A 377 -29.07 11.71 30.33
C ILE A 377 -30.56 11.43 30.40
N ASN A 378 -31.00 10.23 30.01
CA ASN A 378 -32.41 9.86 30.04
C ASN A 378 -32.97 9.87 31.47
N LYS A 379 -32.24 9.29 32.42
CA LYS A 379 -32.63 9.30 33.84
C LYS A 379 -32.79 10.72 34.38
N ILE A 380 -31.88 11.63 34.03
CA ILE A 380 -31.94 13.03 34.47
C ILE A 380 -33.06 13.78 33.76
N LYS A 381 -33.35 13.50 32.49
CA LYS A 381 -34.52 14.07 31.79
C LYS A 381 -35.83 13.66 32.48
N ASP A 382 -35.96 12.40 32.85
CA ASP A 382 -37.14 11.89 33.59
C ASP A 382 -37.26 12.54 34.97
N GLU A 383 -36.14 12.64 35.69
CA GLU A 383 -36.12 13.28 37.01
C GLU A 383 -36.42 14.78 36.93
N ALA A 384 -35.82 15.50 35.99
CA ALA A 384 -36.09 16.91 35.72
C ALA A 384 -37.57 17.15 35.40
N GLN A 385 -38.17 16.26 34.60
CA GLN A 385 -39.61 16.33 34.30
C GLN A 385 -40.47 16.11 35.54
N SER A 386 -40.06 15.22 36.45
CA SER A 386 -40.74 15.01 37.74
C SER A 386 -40.61 16.23 38.68
N ARG A 387 -39.47 16.90 38.67
CA ARG A 387 -39.15 18.07 39.52
C ARG A 387 -39.79 19.37 39.01
N LYS A 388 -40.24 19.40 37.75
CA LYS A 388 -40.70 20.59 37.04
C LYS A 388 -41.70 21.47 37.80
N ASP A 389 -42.77 20.89 38.38
CA ASP A 389 -43.76 21.69 39.14
C ASP A 389 -43.15 22.33 40.40
N ILE A 390 -42.18 21.68 41.03
CA ILE A 390 -41.49 22.21 42.20
C ILE A 390 -40.53 23.33 41.78
N ILE A 391 -39.71 23.11 40.75
CA ILE A 391 -38.80 24.14 40.23
C ILE A 391 -39.58 25.39 39.76
N ASP A 392 -40.67 25.22 39.00
CA ASP A 392 -41.52 26.34 38.57
C ASP A 392 -42.11 27.13 39.75
N ARG A 393 -42.29 26.50 40.93
CA ARG A 393 -42.74 27.16 42.16
C ARG A 393 -41.60 27.83 42.90
N ILE A 394 -40.40 27.24 42.90
CA ILE A 394 -39.18 27.86 43.41
C ILE A 394 -38.94 29.16 42.64
N ASP A 395 -38.98 29.14 41.32
CA ASP A 395 -38.76 30.33 40.48
C ASP A 395 -39.76 31.44 40.82
N ARG A 396 -41.04 31.10 40.95
CA ARG A 396 -42.07 32.08 41.37
C ARG A 396 -41.80 32.64 42.77
N TRP A 397 -41.32 31.81 43.69
CA TRP A 397 -40.97 32.23 45.05
C TRP A 397 -39.73 33.13 45.04
N LEU A 398 -38.68 32.78 44.31
CA LEU A 398 -37.48 33.60 44.14
C LEU A 398 -37.80 34.95 43.52
N SER A 399 -38.62 34.99 42.45
CA SER A 399 -39.09 36.28 41.88
C SER A 399 -39.89 37.11 42.88
N ALA A 400 -40.68 36.47 43.76
CA ALA A 400 -41.39 37.19 44.82
C ALA A 400 -40.42 37.74 45.89
N CYS A 401 -39.35 37.03 46.21
CA CYS A 401 -38.28 37.50 47.09
C CYS A 401 -37.48 38.66 46.46
N GLU A 402 -37.23 38.64 45.15
CA GLU A 402 -36.62 39.77 44.44
C GLU A 402 -37.49 41.03 44.50
N GLU A 403 -38.81 40.87 44.33
CA GLU A 403 -39.78 41.96 44.51
C GLU A 403 -39.82 42.48 45.96
N GLU A 404 -39.59 41.61 46.95
CA GLU A 404 -39.44 42.00 48.36
C GLU A 404 -38.21 42.87 48.58
N ASN A 405 -37.05 42.43 48.09
CA ASN A 405 -35.81 43.18 48.19
C ASN A 405 -35.92 44.55 47.51
N TRP A 406 -36.49 44.58 46.30
CA TRP A 406 -36.74 45.83 45.58
C TRP A 406 -37.65 46.79 46.37
N LEU A 407 -38.72 46.26 46.98
CA LEU A 407 -39.61 47.06 47.81
C LEU A 407 -38.91 47.59 49.07
N GLU A 408 -38.02 46.81 49.68
CA GLU A 408 -37.21 47.23 50.81
C GLU A 408 -36.25 48.37 50.45
N GLU A 409 -35.52 48.25 49.34
CA GLU A 409 -34.68 49.31 48.79
C GLU A 409 -35.50 50.57 48.50
N TYR A 410 -36.66 50.42 47.86
CA TYR A 410 -37.59 51.51 47.59
C TYR A 410 -38.17 52.16 48.86
N ASN A 411 -38.31 51.39 49.95
CA ASN A 411 -38.77 51.93 51.24
C ASN A 411 -37.68 52.72 51.98
N GLN A 412 -36.39 52.43 51.71
CA GLN A 412 -35.24 53.11 52.32
C GLN A 412 -34.86 54.41 51.59
N ASP A 413 -35.28 54.59 50.33
CA ASP A 413 -35.02 55.80 49.56
C ASP A 413 -35.72 57.04 50.15
N GLU A 414 -34.94 58.02 50.63
CA GLU A 414 -35.45 59.29 51.16
C GLU A 414 -36.12 60.16 50.08
N ASN A 415 -35.75 59.98 48.81
CA ASN A 415 -36.29 60.71 47.67
C ASN A 415 -37.50 60.02 47.01
N ARG A 416 -38.03 58.96 47.63
CA ARG A 416 -39.15 58.14 47.14
C ARG A 416 -40.38 58.92 46.68
N TYR A 417 -40.70 60.01 47.37
CA TYR A 417 -41.86 60.87 47.09
C TYR A 417 -41.50 62.16 46.35
N SER A 418 -40.27 62.27 45.82
CA SER A 418 -39.88 63.40 44.99
C SER A 418 -40.82 63.49 43.78
N ALA A 419 -41.29 64.70 43.47
CA ALA A 419 -42.28 64.98 42.41
C ALA A 419 -41.67 64.88 41.00
N GLY A 420 -40.89 63.84 40.72
CA GLY A 420 -40.30 63.55 39.43
C GLY A 420 -41.26 62.79 38.49
N ARG A 421 -41.01 62.90 37.19
CA ARG A 421 -41.74 62.19 36.12
C ARG A 421 -41.50 60.67 36.25
N GLY A 422 -42.41 59.96 36.92
CA GLY A 422 -42.32 58.49 37.12
C GLY A 422 -42.72 57.98 38.51
N GLY A 423 -42.86 58.86 39.51
CA GLY A 423 -43.17 58.45 40.89
C GLY A 423 -44.48 57.66 41.06
N HIS A 424 -45.53 57.97 40.27
CA HIS A 424 -46.79 57.22 40.30
C HIS A 424 -46.65 55.77 39.79
N VAL A 425 -45.73 55.52 38.85
CA VAL A 425 -45.47 54.16 38.34
C VAL A 425 -44.74 53.33 39.39
N ASN A 426 -43.72 53.91 40.04
CA ASN A 426 -43.00 53.25 41.12
C ASN A 426 -43.89 53.02 42.35
N LEU A 427 -44.78 53.96 42.67
CA LEU A 427 -45.78 53.77 43.72
C LEU A 427 -46.75 52.63 43.38
N LYS A 428 -47.24 52.57 42.13
CA LYS A 428 -48.09 51.47 41.66
C LYS A 428 -47.36 50.12 41.67
N HIS A 429 -46.07 50.10 41.33
CA HIS A 429 -45.22 48.91 41.44
C HIS A 429 -45.02 48.49 42.89
N ALA A 430 -44.78 49.44 43.80
CA ALA A 430 -44.65 49.17 45.23
C ALA A 430 -45.93 48.59 45.85
N GLU A 431 -47.12 49.06 45.47
CA GLU A 431 -48.37 48.45 45.93
C GLU A 431 -48.54 47.02 45.38
N ARG A 432 -48.14 46.77 44.12
CA ARG A 432 -48.13 45.40 43.56
C ARG A 432 -47.12 44.51 44.28
N ALA A 433 -45.92 45.00 44.51
CA ALA A 433 -44.86 44.31 45.25
C ALA A 433 -45.34 43.96 46.66
N ARG A 434 -45.99 44.89 47.39
CA ARG A 434 -46.59 44.59 48.72
C ARG A 434 -47.59 43.44 48.68
N VAL A 435 -48.45 43.40 47.66
CA VAL A 435 -49.41 42.29 47.50
C VAL A 435 -48.69 40.98 47.23
N THR A 436 -47.61 40.98 46.45
CA THR A 436 -46.77 39.81 46.19
C THR A 436 -46.04 39.37 47.46
N VAL A 437 -45.42 40.30 48.19
CA VAL A 437 -44.71 40.06 49.46
C VAL A 437 -45.62 39.44 50.51
N ASN A 438 -46.84 39.96 50.66
CA ASN A 438 -47.83 39.40 51.59
C ASN A 438 -48.21 37.94 51.27
N LYS A 439 -48.02 37.50 50.02
CA LYS A 439 -48.30 36.12 49.61
C LYS A 439 -47.10 35.18 49.81
N ILE A 440 -45.88 35.69 50.02
CA ILE A 440 -44.67 34.88 50.15
C ILE A 440 -44.81 33.77 51.22
N PRO A 441 -45.31 34.03 52.45
CA PRO A 441 -45.47 32.97 53.45
C PRO A 441 -46.33 31.80 52.94
N SER A 442 -47.44 32.11 52.27
CA SER A 442 -48.33 31.09 51.69
C SER A 442 -47.71 30.32 50.53
N MET A 443 -46.81 30.96 49.76
CA MET A 443 -46.06 30.32 48.67
C MET A 443 -45.03 29.34 49.24
N VAL A 444 -44.30 29.73 50.29
CA VAL A 444 -43.33 28.88 50.99
C VAL A 444 -44.03 27.68 51.64
N ASP A 445 -45.17 27.87 52.31
CA ASP A 445 -45.97 26.78 52.89
C ASP A 445 -46.43 25.77 51.83
N ASN A 446 -46.94 26.28 50.69
CA ASN A 446 -47.34 25.42 49.58
C ASN A 446 -46.15 24.66 48.99
N LEU A 447 -45.00 25.32 48.85
CA LEU A 447 -43.80 24.74 48.32
C LEU A 447 -43.29 23.61 49.23
N ILE A 448 -43.18 23.84 50.55
CA ILE A 448 -42.83 22.78 51.52
C ILE A 448 -43.78 21.60 51.39
N LYS A 449 -45.11 21.84 51.38
CA LYS A 449 -46.10 20.77 51.26
C LYS A 449 -45.93 19.98 49.96
N LYS A 450 -45.72 20.67 48.83
CA LYS A 450 -45.53 20.03 47.52
C LYS A 450 -44.23 19.23 47.45
N THR A 451 -43.15 19.78 48.01
CA THR A 451 -41.86 19.09 48.10
C THR A 451 -41.96 17.83 48.94
N LEU A 452 -42.58 17.88 50.12
CA LEU A 452 -42.78 16.69 50.97
C LEU A 452 -43.63 15.61 50.28
N LEU A 453 -44.67 16.01 49.52
CA LEU A 453 -45.46 15.06 48.73
C LEU A 453 -44.63 14.38 47.63
N TRP A 454 -43.73 15.13 46.97
CA TRP A 454 -42.83 14.56 45.99
C TRP A 454 -41.78 13.64 46.63
N GLU A 455 -41.25 14.01 47.80
CA GLU A 455 -40.31 13.16 48.54
C GLU A 455 -40.96 11.82 48.94
N ASP A 456 -42.22 11.84 49.37
CA ASP A 456 -43.01 10.65 49.70
C ASP A 456 -43.31 9.78 48.45
N GLN A 457 -43.64 10.41 47.31
CA GLN A 457 -43.91 9.67 46.07
C GLN A 457 -42.66 9.04 45.45
N THR A 458 -41.52 9.73 45.53
CA THR A 458 -40.26 9.30 44.89
C THR A 458 -39.34 8.53 45.85
N GLN A 459 -39.66 8.49 47.14
CA GLN A 459 -38.88 7.88 48.23
C GLN A 459 -37.44 8.41 48.28
N LYS A 460 -37.25 9.69 47.95
CA LYS A 460 -35.96 10.40 47.92
C LYS A 460 -36.12 11.82 48.43
N SER A 461 -35.10 12.33 49.12
CA SER A 461 -35.05 13.73 49.53
C SER A 461 -34.91 14.64 48.31
N PHE A 462 -35.67 15.74 48.26
CA PHE A 462 -35.56 16.73 47.20
C PHE A 462 -34.36 17.62 47.49
N LEU A 463 -33.27 17.39 46.76
CA LEU A 463 -32.06 18.20 46.83
C LEU A 463 -32.11 19.28 45.73
N TYR A 464 -31.94 20.53 46.15
CA TYR A 464 -31.76 21.71 45.31
C TYR A 464 -30.30 22.15 45.47
N ASP A 465 -29.50 22.03 44.40
CA ASP A 465 -28.05 22.30 44.42
C ASP A 465 -27.31 21.61 45.59
N GLY A 466 -27.66 20.34 45.85
CA GLY A 466 -27.06 19.51 46.89
C GLY A 466 -27.66 19.66 48.30
N VAL A 467 -28.53 20.65 48.53
CA VAL A 467 -29.15 20.91 49.84
C VAL A 467 -30.64 20.57 49.81
N ARG A 468 -31.17 19.98 50.89
CA ARG A 468 -32.60 19.64 50.95
C ARG A 468 -33.46 20.90 50.91
N LEU A 469 -34.36 21.00 49.92
CA LEU A 469 -35.18 22.19 49.70
C LEU A 469 -36.06 22.56 50.90
N VAL A 470 -36.62 21.56 51.60
CA VAL A 470 -37.44 21.80 52.78
C VAL A 470 -36.65 22.53 53.86
N SER A 471 -35.38 22.16 54.08
CA SER A 471 -34.50 22.82 55.05
C SER A 471 -34.24 24.28 54.68
N ILE A 472 -33.96 24.57 53.39
CA ILE A 472 -33.79 25.95 52.89
C ILE A 472 -35.02 26.80 53.19
N LEU A 473 -36.22 26.25 52.97
CA LEU A 473 -37.49 26.96 53.16
C LEU A 473 -37.85 27.15 54.64
N GLU A 474 -37.52 26.19 55.50
CA GLU A 474 -37.68 26.28 56.95
C GLU A 474 -36.73 27.33 57.54
N ASP A 475 -35.47 27.34 57.13
CA ASP A 475 -34.48 28.34 57.52
C ASP A 475 -34.94 29.74 57.05
N TYR A 476 -35.41 29.86 55.81
CA TYR A 476 -35.98 31.10 55.29
C TYR A 476 -37.15 31.62 56.14
N LYS A 477 -38.08 30.76 56.55
CA LYS A 477 -39.19 31.15 57.45
C LYS A 477 -38.69 31.70 58.77
N LEU A 478 -37.67 31.05 59.35
CA LEU A 478 -37.08 31.48 60.62
C LEU A 478 -36.42 32.86 60.47
N THR A 479 -35.59 33.03 59.43
CA THR A 479 -34.94 34.31 59.13
C THR A 479 -35.95 35.42 58.89
N ARG A 480 -37.02 35.16 58.13
CA ARG A 480 -38.08 36.13 57.86
C ARG A 480 -38.79 36.57 59.16
N LYS A 481 -39.12 35.62 60.04
CA LYS A 481 -39.74 35.93 61.34
C LYS A 481 -38.82 36.80 62.20
N GLN A 482 -37.53 36.48 62.26
CA GLN A 482 -36.54 37.28 62.97
C GLN A 482 -36.45 38.70 62.39
N GLN A 483 -36.39 38.85 61.07
CA GLN A 483 -36.37 40.15 60.41
C GLN A 483 -37.65 40.97 60.69
N GLU A 484 -38.83 40.33 60.69
CA GLU A 484 -40.09 41.00 61.03
C GLU A 484 -40.12 41.46 62.50
N GLU A 485 -39.59 40.63 63.43
CA GLU A 485 -39.44 40.96 64.84
C GLU A 485 -38.43 42.09 65.07
N GLU A 486 -37.29 42.08 64.37
CA GLU A 486 -36.31 43.17 64.39
C GLU A 486 -36.88 44.46 63.80
N LYS A 487 -37.58 44.40 62.67
CA LYS A 487 -38.33 45.54 62.10
C LYS A 487 -39.39 46.05 63.06
N LYS A 488 -40.05 45.17 63.83
CA LYS A 488 -41.00 45.56 64.88
C LYS A 488 -40.27 46.25 66.04
N ARG A 489 -39.17 45.69 66.55
CA ARG A 489 -38.35 46.29 67.61
C ARG A 489 -37.78 47.65 67.20
N TYR A 490 -37.29 47.78 65.96
CA TYR A 490 -36.82 49.05 65.41
C TYR A 490 -37.97 50.07 65.31
N ARG A 491 -39.16 49.66 64.85
CA ARG A 491 -40.35 50.53 64.86
C ARG A 491 -40.74 50.95 66.29
N ASP A 492 -40.65 50.07 67.27
CA ASP A 492 -41.00 50.38 68.66
C ASP A 492 -39.93 51.25 69.35
N GLN A 493 -38.65 51.05 69.04
CA GLN A 493 -37.55 51.95 69.44
C GLN A 493 -37.70 53.33 68.79
N LYS A 494 -38.01 53.38 67.49
CA LYS A 494 -38.30 54.63 66.78
C LYS A 494 -39.49 55.35 67.39
N LYS A 495 -40.59 54.65 67.70
CA LYS A 495 -41.73 55.24 68.44
C LYS A 495 -41.32 55.75 69.82
N MET A 496 -40.47 55.03 70.56
CA MET A 496 -39.98 55.49 71.87
C MET A 496 -39.08 56.72 71.72
N GLN A 497 -38.22 56.76 70.71
CA GLN A 497 -37.35 57.90 70.40
C GLN A 497 -38.19 59.10 69.93
N ASP A 498 -39.19 58.89 69.09
CA ASP A 498 -40.18 59.88 68.66
C ASP A 498 -41.01 60.38 69.85
N LEU A 499 -41.37 59.52 70.82
CA LEU A 499 -42.03 59.94 72.07
C LEU A 499 -41.10 60.76 72.96
N ILE A 500 -39.81 60.44 73.03
CA ILE A 500 -38.80 61.23 73.75
C ILE A 500 -38.59 62.58 73.05
N ILE A 501 -38.51 62.61 71.72
CA ILE A 501 -38.43 63.84 70.91
C ILE A 501 -39.69 64.67 71.11
N ASN A 502 -40.88 64.10 70.97
CA ASN A 502 -42.17 64.78 71.24
C ASN A 502 -42.26 65.28 72.68
N ARG A 503 -41.74 64.54 73.68
CA ARG A 503 -41.66 65.01 75.07
C ARG A 503 -40.70 66.19 75.21
N ARG A 504 -39.55 66.15 74.52
CA ARG A 504 -38.56 67.24 74.48
C ARG A 504 -39.07 68.47 73.74
N GLU A 505 -39.82 68.29 72.65
CA GLU A 505 -40.54 69.33 71.90
C GLU A 505 -41.75 69.86 72.67
N SER A 506 -42.38 69.06 73.54
CA SER A 506 -43.43 69.55 74.46
C SER A 506 -42.87 70.39 75.63
N ILE A 507 -41.59 70.24 75.96
CA ILE A 507 -40.87 71.07 76.96
C ILE A 507 -40.40 72.40 76.34
N TYR A 508 -40.04 72.40 75.05
CA TYR A 508 -39.74 73.61 74.28
C TYR A 508 -40.90 73.94 73.34
N GLY A 509 -41.91 74.62 73.87
CA GLY A 509 -43.20 74.90 73.23
C GLY A 509 -43.19 75.12 71.70
N SER A 510 -44.23 74.57 71.08
CA SER A 510 -44.58 74.56 69.66
C SER A 510 -44.21 75.85 68.91
N LYS A 511 -43.34 75.76 67.91
CA LYS A 511 -43.21 76.80 66.87
C LYS A 511 -43.97 76.38 65.61
N PRO A 512 -44.74 77.29 64.97
CA PRO A 512 -45.59 76.96 63.85
C PRO A 512 -44.79 76.76 62.55
N SER A 513 -45.28 75.82 61.75
CA SER A 513 -44.81 75.47 60.39
C SER A 513 -44.78 76.69 59.43
N PRO A 514 -43.76 76.85 58.56
CA PRO A 514 -43.76 77.88 57.53
C PRO A 514 -44.51 77.45 56.26
N ARG A 515 -45.67 78.09 56.07
CA ARG A 515 -46.40 78.49 54.84
C ARG A 515 -45.96 77.91 53.48
N ARG A 516 -46.94 77.29 52.80
CA ARG A 516 -47.02 77.12 51.34
C ARG A 516 -47.13 78.48 50.62
N SER A 517 -46.47 78.64 49.48
CA SER A 517 -46.76 79.65 48.47
C SER A 517 -47.27 78.98 47.19
N SER A 518 -48.52 79.25 46.82
CA SER A 518 -49.11 78.89 45.53
C SER A 518 -49.36 80.15 44.71
N SER A 519 -48.72 80.27 43.55
CA SER A 519 -48.97 81.33 42.57
C SER A 519 -50.13 80.92 41.65
N ILE A 520 -51.20 81.71 41.65
CA ILE A 520 -52.39 81.53 40.81
C ILE A 520 -52.28 82.41 39.56
N LYS A 521 -52.64 81.80 38.42
CA LYS A 521 -52.86 82.40 37.10
C LYS A 521 -54.06 83.36 37.10
N LYS A 522 -53.95 84.45 36.33
CA LYS A 522 -55.07 85.34 35.96
C LYS A 522 -56.12 84.60 35.12
N PRO A 523 -57.40 84.95 35.27
CA PRO A 523 -58.16 85.36 34.09
C PRO A 523 -58.97 86.65 34.32
N ASN A 524 -59.09 87.42 33.25
CA ASN A 524 -59.83 88.68 33.16
C ASN A 524 -61.24 88.37 32.65
N GLY A 525 -62.29 89.01 33.20
CA GLY A 525 -63.59 89.05 32.50
C GLY A 525 -64.86 89.10 33.34
N TYR A 526 -65.14 90.26 33.92
CA TYR A 526 -66.45 90.93 34.06
C TYR A 526 -67.65 90.33 34.84
N ASN A 527 -68.05 91.15 35.84
CA ASN A 527 -69.38 91.50 36.35
C ASN A 527 -70.34 90.44 36.93
N GLY A 528 -70.35 90.36 38.27
CA GLY A 528 -71.35 91.05 39.10
C GLY A 528 -72.82 90.58 39.05
N ASN A 529 -73.22 89.75 40.02
CA ASN A 529 -74.20 90.14 41.06
C ASN A 529 -74.49 88.99 42.05
N VAL A 530 -74.09 89.22 43.30
CA VAL A 530 -74.85 89.09 44.56
C VAL A 530 -75.97 88.04 44.69
N SER A 531 -75.75 87.12 45.65
CA SER A 531 -76.69 86.45 46.59
C SER A 531 -77.35 85.09 46.25
N VAL A 532 -76.70 84.04 46.78
CA VAL A 532 -77.19 82.89 47.61
C VAL A 532 -78.69 82.79 48.00
N PRO A 533 -79.20 81.59 48.41
CA PRO A 533 -79.29 80.27 47.75
C PRO A 533 -80.77 79.74 47.82
N PRO A 534 -81.14 78.53 47.35
CA PRO A 534 -81.13 77.37 48.26
C PRO A 534 -80.98 75.98 47.58
N THR A 535 -80.53 74.99 48.36
CA THR A 535 -80.78 73.55 48.13
C THR A 535 -82.14 73.17 48.77
N PRO A 536 -82.67 71.92 48.79
CA PRO A 536 -82.28 70.65 48.14
C PRO A 536 -83.49 69.88 47.51
N ARG A 537 -83.25 68.61 47.11
CA ARG A 537 -84.23 67.49 46.92
C ARG A 537 -85.06 67.55 45.61
N ARG A 538 -85.42 66.46 44.93
CA ARG A 538 -85.31 65.00 45.13
C ARG A 538 -86.02 64.33 43.93
N ASN A 539 -85.43 63.27 43.37
CA ASN A 539 -86.06 62.16 42.59
C ASN A 539 -86.85 62.57 41.32
N SER A 540 -87.15 61.75 40.32
CA SER A 540 -86.87 60.38 39.91
C SER A 540 -87.43 60.24 38.49
N ALA A 541 -86.88 59.28 37.75
CA ALA A 541 -87.59 58.39 36.81
C ALA A 541 -88.06 58.91 35.43
N GLY A 542 -87.97 57.97 34.47
CA GLY A 542 -88.69 57.96 33.20
C GLY A 542 -87.77 58.25 32.01
N ALA A 543 -86.96 57.28 31.56
CA ALA A 543 -87.34 56.32 30.51
C ALA A 543 -87.59 56.99 29.15
N THR A 544 -86.77 56.68 28.14
CA THR A 544 -87.14 55.74 27.06
C THR A 544 -85.93 55.48 26.15
N ASN A 545 -85.85 54.21 25.76
CA ASN A 545 -84.88 53.60 24.86
C ASN A 545 -84.91 54.22 23.45
N THR A 546 -83.78 54.17 22.75
CA THR A 546 -83.69 53.45 21.45
C THR A 546 -82.24 53.15 21.09
N ASP A 547 -82.02 51.84 21.01
CA ASP A 547 -80.99 51.02 20.38
C ASP A 547 -80.05 51.61 19.32
N SER A 548 -78.79 51.15 19.40
CA SER A 548 -78.07 50.62 18.23
C SER A 548 -77.02 49.57 18.65
N MET A 549 -77.41 48.31 18.46
CA MET A 549 -76.67 47.20 17.82
C MET A 549 -75.24 46.83 18.28
N THR A 550 -75.16 45.68 18.97
CA THR A 550 -74.15 44.59 18.89
C THR A 550 -73.92 44.08 17.43
N PRO A 551 -73.01 43.12 17.09
CA PRO A 551 -72.02 42.32 17.89
C PRO A 551 -70.66 42.00 17.18
N ARG A 552 -69.77 41.23 17.87
CA ARG A 552 -68.86 40.12 17.41
C ARG A 552 -67.91 40.38 16.19
N SER A 553 -66.68 39.89 16.06
CA SER A 553 -65.92 38.77 16.62
C SER A 553 -64.51 38.74 15.96
N TYR A 554 -63.53 38.18 16.69
CA TYR A 554 -62.35 37.42 16.24
C TYR A 554 -61.15 38.04 15.47
N SER A 555 -59.97 37.77 16.06
CA SER A 555 -58.71 37.31 15.45
C SER A 555 -57.90 38.26 14.57
N GLY A 556 -56.62 38.44 14.93
CA GLY A 556 -55.60 38.98 14.04
C GLY A 556 -54.26 39.18 14.73
N HIS A 557 -53.31 38.30 14.40
CA HIS A 557 -51.89 38.34 14.77
C HIS A 557 -51.22 39.72 14.60
N HIS A 558 -50.29 40.06 15.50
CA HIS A 558 -49.18 40.93 15.12
C HIS A 558 -47.86 40.56 15.81
N ARG A 559 -46.82 40.54 14.97
CA ARG A 559 -45.41 40.40 15.29
C ARG A 559 -44.81 41.72 15.80
N GLN A 560 -43.70 41.56 16.51
CA GLN A 560 -42.47 42.35 16.49
C GLN A 560 -42.34 43.69 17.23
N ASN A 561 -41.17 43.75 17.89
CA ASN A 561 -40.28 44.87 18.19
C ASN A 561 -40.54 45.76 19.42
N GLY A 562 -39.62 45.62 20.39
CA GLY A 562 -38.48 46.55 20.40
C GLY A 562 -38.22 47.35 21.68
N TYR A 563 -36.95 47.29 22.10
CA TYR A 563 -36.13 48.33 22.74
C TYR A 563 -36.02 48.47 24.27
N PHE A 564 -34.75 48.33 24.72
CA PHE A 564 -34.03 49.05 25.79
C PHE A 564 -34.46 48.79 27.25
N LYS A 565 -33.58 48.58 28.24
CA LYS A 565 -32.38 49.36 28.59
C LYS A 565 -31.54 48.68 29.70
N GLU A 566 -30.26 49.07 29.74
CA GLU A 566 -29.16 48.84 30.69
C GLU A 566 -29.46 48.74 32.21
N VAL A 567 -28.64 47.94 32.90
CA VAL A 567 -27.93 48.23 34.18
C VAL A 567 -26.80 47.18 34.31
N ARG A 568 -25.49 47.48 34.24
CA ARG A 568 -24.59 48.06 35.27
C ARG A 568 -24.85 47.39 36.64
N GLY A 569 -24.04 46.52 37.24
CA GLY A 569 -22.60 46.23 37.12
C GLY A 569 -21.86 46.75 38.37
N LEU A 570 -21.66 45.89 39.38
CA LEU A 570 -20.70 46.07 40.48
C LEU A 570 -20.17 44.70 40.94
N SER A 571 -19.08 44.26 40.32
CA SER A 571 -18.15 43.30 40.93
C SER A 571 -16.78 43.98 41.05
N THR A 572 -16.14 43.72 42.17
CA THR A 572 -14.97 44.35 42.74
C THR A 572 -13.72 44.30 41.86
N SER A 573 -13.02 45.43 41.87
CA SER A 573 -11.70 45.73 41.33
C SER A 573 -10.60 44.76 41.80
N THR A 574 -9.77 44.29 40.87
CA THR A 574 -8.31 44.24 41.04
C THR A 574 -7.66 44.47 39.67
N ALA A 575 -6.92 45.58 39.53
CA ALA A 575 -6.20 45.98 38.32
C ALA A 575 -4.92 45.13 38.12
N PRO A 576 -4.29 45.17 36.92
CA PRO A 576 -3.45 46.32 36.58
C PRO A 576 -3.67 46.95 35.19
N LEU A 577 -3.32 48.23 35.19
CA LEU A 577 -3.18 49.24 34.15
C LEU A 577 -2.31 48.79 32.95
N ASN A 578 -2.78 49.03 31.71
CA ASN A 578 -2.32 50.05 30.74
C ASN A 578 -1.11 49.63 29.87
N PHE A 579 -0.96 49.92 28.57
CA PHE A 579 -1.67 50.68 27.51
C PHE A 579 -1.03 50.17 26.18
N VAL A 580 -1.75 49.81 25.11
CA VAL A 580 -2.14 50.65 23.93
C VAL A 580 -0.96 51.48 23.39
N ALA A 581 -0.50 51.39 22.13
CA ALA A 581 -1.26 51.62 20.90
C ALA A 581 -0.52 51.13 19.62
N LEU A 582 -1.28 50.57 18.67
CA LEU A 582 -1.05 50.70 17.22
C LEU A 582 -1.71 52.02 16.74
N PRO A 583 -1.65 52.49 15.45
CA PRO A 583 -1.10 51.92 14.21
C PRO A 583 -0.29 52.98 13.39
N LYS A 584 0.18 52.85 12.13
CA LYS A 584 -0.45 52.43 10.84
C LYS A 584 0.58 52.61 9.68
N GLU A 585 0.46 51.76 8.64
CA GLU A 585 0.91 51.89 7.22
C GLU A 585 2.44 52.00 6.95
N ASP A 586 3.05 51.26 6.02
CA ASP A 586 2.84 51.34 4.57
C ASP A 586 3.04 50.02 3.81
N SER A 587 2.33 49.95 2.69
CA SER A 587 2.48 48.99 1.60
C SER A 587 3.53 49.51 0.62
N VAL A 588 4.45 48.68 0.10
CA VAL A 588 4.91 48.67 -1.32
C VAL A 588 5.79 47.43 -1.55
N SER A 589 5.36 46.60 -2.53
CA SER A 589 6.11 45.87 -3.57
C SER A 589 7.49 45.24 -3.27
N THR A 590 7.68 43.97 -3.67
CA THR A 590 8.61 43.59 -4.76
C THR A 590 8.34 42.14 -5.21
N TYR A 591 8.14 41.97 -6.51
CA TYR A 591 8.17 40.70 -7.27
C TYR A 591 9.44 40.76 -8.14
N THR A 592 10.25 39.70 -8.17
CA THR A 592 11.12 39.23 -9.29
C THR A 592 12.09 38.17 -8.72
N SER A 593 12.02 36.93 -9.21
CA SER A 593 12.86 36.38 -10.30
C SER A 593 14.31 36.13 -9.88
N VAL A 594 14.76 34.86 -9.95
CA VAL A 594 15.95 34.42 -10.69
C VAL A 594 16.06 32.90 -10.55
N CYS A 595 16.14 32.25 -11.71
CA CYS A 595 16.49 30.85 -11.91
C CYS A 595 17.81 30.81 -12.69
N GLY A 596 18.69 29.88 -12.34
CA GLY A 596 19.76 29.37 -13.20
C GLY A 596 21.16 29.96 -12.98
N SER A 597 22.12 29.08 -12.64
CA SER A 597 23.41 28.91 -13.36
C SER A 597 24.17 27.70 -12.79
N GLU A 598 24.63 26.85 -13.69
CA GLU A 598 25.43 25.63 -13.52
C GLU A 598 26.80 25.87 -12.86
N PRO A 599 27.50 24.83 -12.40
CA PRO A 599 28.95 24.84 -12.35
C PRO A 599 29.57 23.88 -13.38
N ASP A 600 30.47 24.46 -14.17
CA ASP A 600 31.51 23.80 -14.96
C ASP A 600 32.27 22.72 -14.18
N SER A 601 32.70 21.67 -14.89
CA SER A 601 33.85 20.84 -14.52
C SER A 601 34.81 20.68 -15.70
N PRO A 602 36.13 20.65 -15.45
CA PRO A 602 37.14 20.84 -16.50
C PRO A 602 37.61 19.52 -17.12
N LEU A 603 37.98 19.61 -18.40
CA LEU A 603 38.83 18.66 -19.10
C LEU A 603 40.30 18.82 -18.66
N ARG A 604 40.96 17.70 -18.30
CA ARG A 604 42.33 17.40 -18.77
C ARG A 604 42.78 15.96 -18.44
N ASN A 605 43.29 15.34 -19.51
CA ASN A 605 44.24 14.23 -19.64
C ASN A 605 43.80 12.80 -19.35
#